data_AF-A0A518GZW0-F1
#
_entry.id   AF-A0A518GZW0-F1
#
_cell.length_a   1.000
_cell.length_b   1.000
_cell.length_c   1.000
_cell.angle_alpha   90.00
_cell.angle_beta   90.00
_cell.angle_gamma   90.00
#
_symmetry.space_group_name_H-M   'P 1'
#
loop_
_entity.id
_entity.type
_entity.pdbx_description
1 polymer ?
#
loop_
_entity_poly.entity_id
_entity_poly.type
_entity_poly.pdbx_seq_one_letter_code
_entity_poly.pdbx_strand_id
1 'polypeptide(L)'
;MTAPHPPIPVRPRPRPVRALGVLNIVFGAILLAYSWLMLGGMAFNGMSPGPTEALEEAVVATAKADHEETLRRLESLERRAEHDEAREVFRAERLRREEAGPGVPPQAQMFLMSGEMRGMMAWTGVGAVLGLGLNLALIASGVGLVQRVEWGRRLGLRTAAVKLPVVVVMQVLWLAWVVPSLSRAVGEPVGDMMAAQGGGMPAGMPNMTQLYAVIYSIWGVVVLLLGSTYPIILLVMLRRPGLKAACEPAERRGRAMLLEAARS
;
A
#
# COMPACT_ATOMS: atom_id res chain seq x y z
N MET A 1 -7.56 24.16 54.14
CA MET A 1 -6.92 24.02 52.81
C MET A 1 -5.67 23.17 52.98
N THR A 2 -5.71 21.90 52.56
CA THR A 2 -4.56 21.00 52.62
C THR A 2 -3.54 21.39 51.56
N ALA A 3 -2.27 21.60 51.95
CA ALA A 3 -1.20 21.86 51.00
C ALA A 3 -1.09 20.68 50.01
N PRO A 4 -0.89 20.93 48.70
CA PRO A 4 -0.71 19.85 47.73
C PRO A 4 0.50 19.00 48.13
N HIS A 5 0.29 17.69 48.28
CA HIS A 5 1.37 16.76 48.60
C HIS A 5 2.49 16.88 47.55
N PRO A 6 3.76 16.93 47.97
CA PRO A 6 4.87 16.97 47.02
C PRO A 6 4.81 15.73 46.12
N PRO A 7 5.03 15.87 44.80
CA PRO A 7 5.00 14.73 43.89
C PRO A 7 6.07 13.72 44.31
N ILE A 8 5.65 12.46 44.49
CA ILE A 8 6.54 11.36 44.86
C ILE A 8 7.66 11.25 43.82
N PRO A 9 8.95 11.20 44.22
CA PRO A 9 10.06 11.07 43.30
C PRO A 9 9.92 9.83 42.43
N VAL A 10 9.84 10.01 41.10
CA VAL A 10 9.68 8.89 40.16
C VAL A 10 11.05 8.35 39.77
N ARG A 11 11.32 7.08 40.10
CA ARG A 11 12.58 6.41 39.73
C ARG A 11 12.73 6.33 38.19
N PRO A 12 13.82 6.84 37.60
CA PRO A 12 14.03 6.81 36.15
C PRO A 12 14.22 5.37 35.65
N ARG A 13 13.62 5.05 34.49
CA ARG A 13 13.74 3.74 33.82
C ARG A 13 14.47 3.86 32.48
N PRO A 14 15.82 3.82 32.45
CA PRO A 14 16.59 4.08 31.23
C PRO A 14 16.59 2.92 30.22
N ARG A 15 16.45 1.66 30.68
CA ARG A 15 16.49 0.48 29.80
C ARG A 15 15.32 0.47 28.79
N PRO A 16 14.05 0.66 29.20
CA PRO A 16 12.93 0.75 28.25
C PRO A 16 13.07 1.90 27.24
N VAL A 17 13.60 3.06 27.66
CA VAL A 17 13.81 4.20 26.75
C VAL A 17 14.77 3.83 25.62
N ARG A 18 15.91 3.20 25.95
CA ARG A 18 16.88 2.75 24.94
C ARG A 18 16.29 1.69 24.01
N ALA A 19 15.55 0.72 24.56
CA ALA A 19 14.91 -0.32 23.76
C ALA A 19 13.92 0.28 22.75
N LEU A 20 13.07 1.22 23.18
CA LEU A 20 12.18 1.96 22.28
C LEU A 20 12.97 2.75 21.23
N GLY A 21 14.07 3.40 21.63
CA GLY A 21 14.93 4.13 20.71
C GLY A 21 15.51 3.25 19.60
N VAL A 22 16.01 2.06 19.95
CA VAL A 22 16.50 1.06 18.98
C VAL A 22 15.38 0.59 18.06
N LEU A 23 14.20 0.29 18.61
CA LEU A 23 13.04 -0.10 17.80
C LEU A 23 12.65 1.01 16.82
N ASN A 24 12.63 2.27 17.24
CA ASN A 24 12.33 3.41 16.36
C ASN A 24 13.31 3.50 15.19
N ILE A 25 14.60 3.25 15.44
CA ILE A 25 15.64 3.26 14.41
C ILE A 25 15.43 2.11 13.43
N VAL A 26 15.25 0.87 13.94
CA VAL A 26 15.07 -0.33 13.10
C VAL A 26 13.80 -0.22 12.26
N PHE A 27 12.64 0.04 12.89
CA PHE A 27 11.38 0.19 12.15
C PHE A 27 11.41 1.39 11.21
N GLY A 28 11.97 2.52 11.66
CA GLY A 28 12.13 3.71 10.83
C GLY A 28 12.97 3.42 9.59
N ALA A 29 14.09 2.70 9.71
CA ALA A 29 14.96 2.36 8.60
C ALA A 29 14.29 1.38 7.62
N ILE A 30 13.63 0.32 8.11
CA ILE A 30 12.90 -0.63 7.26
C ILE A 30 11.80 0.08 6.48
N LEU A 31 10.99 0.90 7.16
CA LEU A 31 9.90 1.62 6.51
C LEU A 31 10.41 2.72 5.57
N LEU A 32 11.55 3.34 5.87
CA LEU A 32 12.20 4.31 4.99
C LEU A 32 12.70 3.62 3.70
N ALA A 33 13.34 2.46 3.81
CA ALA A 33 13.77 1.67 2.66
C ALA A 33 12.57 1.27 1.79
N TYR A 34 11.46 0.87 2.42
CA TYR A 34 10.22 0.58 1.71
C TYR A 34 9.66 1.82 0.98
N SER A 35 9.60 2.99 1.64
CA SER A 35 9.17 4.23 0.99
C SER A 35 10.06 4.60 -0.21
N TRP A 36 11.38 4.40 -0.09
CA TRP A 36 12.32 4.60 -1.18
C TRP A 36 12.13 3.62 -2.32
N LEU A 37 11.91 2.33 -2.03
CA LEU A 37 11.62 1.32 -3.05
C LEU A 37 10.35 1.67 -3.83
N MET A 38 9.31 2.12 -3.14
CA MET A 38 8.06 2.55 -3.78
C MET A 38 8.27 3.80 -4.65
N LEU A 39 8.98 4.81 -4.16
CA LEU A 39 9.31 6.01 -4.93
C LEU A 39 10.20 5.70 -6.13
N GLY A 40 11.21 4.84 -5.94
CA GLY A 40 12.09 4.36 -7.00
C GLY A 40 11.32 3.57 -8.06
N GLY A 41 10.41 2.69 -7.65
CA GLY A 41 9.52 1.95 -8.54
C GLY A 41 8.59 2.89 -9.32
N MET A 42 8.01 3.90 -8.68
CA MET A 42 7.21 4.92 -9.37
C MET A 42 8.03 5.77 -10.34
N ALA A 43 9.23 6.20 -9.94
CA ALA A 43 10.13 6.93 -10.81
C ALA A 43 10.57 6.07 -12.01
N PHE A 44 10.91 4.81 -11.78
CA PHE A 44 11.25 3.85 -12.82
C PHE A 44 10.06 3.61 -13.77
N ASN A 45 8.87 3.36 -13.23
CA ASN A 45 7.65 3.18 -14.03
C ASN A 45 7.23 4.46 -14.77
N GLY A 46 7.48 5.64 -14.20
CA GLY A 46 7.21 6.93 -14.85
C GLY A 46 8.26 7.34 -15.88
N MET A 47 9.49 6.83 -15.76
CA MET A 47 10.54 6.96 -16.78
C MET A 47 10.38 5.94 -17.90
N SER A 48 9.77 4.78 -17.61
CA SER A 48 9.25 3.94 -18.68
C SER A 48 8.25 4.80 -19.43
N PRO A 49 8.44 5.06 -20.74
CA PRO A 49 7.37 5.68 -21.50
C PRO A 49 6.16 4.80 -21.26
N GLY A 50 5.09 5.39 -20.70
CA GLY A 50 3.81 4.71 -20.69
C GLY A 50 3.43 4.32 -22.12
N PRO A 51 2.33 3.60 -22.34
CA PRO A 51 1.74 3.62 -23.67
C PRO A 51 1.62 5.09 -24.06
N THR A 52 2.42 5.51 -25.03
CA THR A 52 2.11 6.75 -25.74
C THR A 52 0.73 6.51 -26.32
N GLU A 53 -0.08 7.56 -26.45
CA GLU A 53 -1.39 7.44 -27.13
C GLU A 53 -1.21 6.69 -28.47
N ALA A 54 -0.08 6.91 -29.16
CA ALA A 54 0.35 6.17 -30.33
C ALA A 54 0.57 4.65 -30.12
N LEU A 55 1.15 4.21 -29.00
CA LEU A 55 1.33 2.78 -28.70
C LEU A 55 0.00 2.13 -28.33
N GLU A 56 -0.86 2.82 -27.58
CA GLU A 56 -2.22 2.36 -27.31
C GLU A 56 -3.04 2.21 -28.60
N GLU A 57 -3.01 3.24 -29.45
CA GLU A 57 -3.62 3.20 -30.78
C GLU A 57 -3.05 2.08 -31.64
N ALA A 58 -1.73 1.86 -31.63
CA ALA A 58 -1.07 0.79 -32.38
C ALA A 58 -1.49 -0.60 -31.89
N VAL A 59 -1.59 -0.81 -30.57
CA VAL A 59 -2.04 -2.08 -29.98
C VAL A 59 -3.50 -2.35 -30.36
N VAL A 60 -4.37 -1.34 -30.24
CA VAL A 60 -5.78 -1.48 -30.60
C VAL A 60 -5.95 -1.70 -32.10
N ALA A 61 -5.18 -0.99 -32.93
CA ALA A 61 -5.19 -1.17 -34.38
C ALA A 61 -4.72 -2.57 -34.79
N THR A 62 -3.66 -3.08 -34.13
CA THR A 62 -3.15 -4.43 -34.36
C THR A 62 -4.19 -5.48 -33.96
N ALA A 63 -4.81 -5.34 -32.78
CA ALA A 63 -5.87 -6.24 -32.32
C ALA A 63 -7.08 -6.24 -33.28
N LYS A 64 -7.44 -5.08 -33.84
CA LYS A 64 -8.49 -4.97 -34.88
C LYS A 64 -8.09 -5.66 -36.19
N ALA A 65 -6.85 -5.44 -36.65
CA ALA A 65 -6.35 -6.06 -37.87
C ALA A 65 -6.29 -7.59 -37.75
N ASP A 66 -5.76 -8.11 -36.64
CA ASP A 66 -5.70 -9.54 -36.35
C ASP A 66 -7.10 -10.17 -36.27
N HIS A 67 -8.05 -9.44 -35.67
CA HIS A 67 -9.44 -9.85 -35.59
C HIS A 67 -10.09 -9.94 -36.98
N GLU A 68 -9.95 -8.90 -37.81
CA GLU A 68 -10.46 -8.90 -39.18
C GLU A 68 -9.83 -10.01 -40.03
N GLU A 69 -8.51 -10.22 -39.93
CA GLU A 69 -7.81 -11.29 -40.63
C GLU A 69 -8.36 -12.66 -40.22
N THR A 70 -8.58 -12.86 -38.92
CA THR A 70 -9.18 -14.10 -38.39
C THR A 70 -10.57 -14.35 -38.94
N LEU A 71 -11.43 -13.31 -38.99
CA LEU A 71 -12.77 -13.43 -39.56
C LEU A 71 -12.73 -13.75 -41.05
N ARG A 72 -11.87 -13.08 -41.83
CA ARG A 72 -11.67 -13.37 -43.27
C ARG A 72 -11.17 -14.80 -43.49
N ARG A 73 -10.26 -15.28 -42.62
CA ARG A 73 -9.77 -16.65 -42.67
C ARG A 73 -10.89 -17.66 -42.39
N LEU A 74 -11.69 -17.45 -41.35
CA LEU A 74 -12.83 -18.31 -41.03
C LEU A 74 -13.86 -18.33 -42.16
N GLU A 75 -14.16 -17.17 -42.75
CA GLU A 75 -15.04 -17.08 -43.92
C GLU A 75 -14.48 -17.86 -45.12
N SER A 76 -13.17 -17.77 -45.36
CA SER A 76 -12.53 -18.52 -46.45
C SER A 76 -12.57 -20.03 -46.21
N LEU A 77 -12.47 -20.47 -44.95
CA LEU A 77 -12.60 -21.88 -44.56
C LEU A 77 -14.04 -22.36 -44.70
N GLU A 78 -15.02 -21.55 -44.29
CA GLU A 78 -16.45 -21.82 -44.50
C GLU A 78 -16.76 -22.00 -45.99
N ARG A 79 -16.22 -21.15 -46.87
CA ARG A 79 -16.44 -21.27 -48.33
C ARG A 79 -15.75 -22.48 -48.96
N ARG A 80 -14.62 -22.94 -48.42
CA ARG A 80 -13.82 -24.06 -48.96
C ARG A 80 -14.19 -25.41 -48.37
N ALA A 81 -14.93 -25.45 -47.27
CA ALA A 81 -15.34 -26.70 -46.64
C ALA A 81 -16.34 -27.46 -47.54
N GLU A 82 -15.98 -28.70 -47.88
CA GLU A 82 -16.78 -29.56 -48.76
C GLU A 82 -18.00 -30.16 -48.02
N HIS A 83 -17.89 -30.33 -46.70
CA HIS A 83 -18.95 -30.91 -45.86
C HIS A 83 -19.75 -29.83 -45.13
N ASP A 84 -21.07 -30.03 -45.04
CA ASP A 84 -21.99 -29.11 -44.38
C ASP A 84 -21.70 -28.96 -42.89
N GLU A 85 -21.35 -30.06 -42.21
CA GLU A 85 -20.97 -30.04 -40.79
C GLU A 85 -19.75 -29.12 -40.54
N ALA A 86 -18.73 -29.20 -41.39
CA ALA A 86 -17.55 -28.33 -41.27
C ALA A 86 -17.90 -26.86 -41.52
N ARG A 87 -18.82 -26.58 -42.45
CA ARG A 87 -19.32 -25.22 -42.71
C ARG A 87 -20.04 -24.64 -41.51
N GLU A 88 -20.89 -25.44 -40.86
CA GLU A 88 -21.60 -25.01 -39.64
C GLU A 88 -20.62 -24.70 -38.50
N VAL A 89 -19.57 -25.51 -38.31
CA VAL A 89 -18.53 -25.25 -37.29
C VAL A 89 -17.80 -23.94 -37.55
N PHE A 90 -17.33 -23.69 -38.78
CA PHE A 90 -16.64 -22.42 -39.10
C PHE A 90 -17.55 -21.21 -39.00
N ARG A 91 -18.83 -21.35 -39.40
CA ARG A 91 -19.83 -20.30 -39.26
C ARG A 91 -20.08 -19.98 -37.79
N ALA A 92 -20.27 -21.00 -36.96
CA ALA A 92 -20.52 -20.83 -35.53
C ALA A 92 -19.33 -20.15 -34.83
N GLU A 93 -18.09 -20.56 -35.16
CA GLU A 93 -16.89 -19.92 -34.60
C GLU A 93 -16.72 -18.48 -35.10
N ARG A 94 -17.02 -18.20 -36.38
CA ARG A 94 -16.99 -16.83 -36.93
C ARG A 94 -17.98 -15.93 -36.21
N LEU A 95 -19.23 -16.37 -36.05
CA LEU A 95 -20.27 -15.61 -35.34
C LEU A 95 -19.88 -15.39 -33.87
N ARG A 96 -19.36 -16.42 -33.19
CA ARG A 96 -18.87 -16.31 -31.82
C ARG A 96 -17.75 -15.26 -31.68
N ARG A 97 -16.83 -15.23 -32.64
CA ARG A 97 -15.73 -14.25 -32.67
C ARG A 97 -16.25 -12.85 -32.97
N GLU A 98 -17.14 -12.72 -33.94
CA GLU A 98 -17.78 -11.45 -34.32
C GLU A 98 -18.55 -10.83 -33.14
N GLU A 99 -19.24 -11.66 -32.35
CA GLU A 99 -19.90 -11.25 -31.09
C GLU A 99 -18.90 -10.82 -30.00
N ALA A 100 -17.74 -11.49 -29.90
CA ALA A 100 -16.71 -11.17 -28.91
C ALA A 100 -15.91 -9.89 -29.27
N GLY A 101 -15.80 -9.56 -30.55
CA GLY A 101 -15.05 -8.41 -31.05
C GLY A 101 -13.52 -8.56 -30.97
N PRO A 102 -12.76 -7.49 -31.29
CA PRO A 102 -11.30 -7.49 -31.26
C PRO A 102 -10.79 -7.51 -29.81
N GLY A 103 -10.19 -8.63 -29.41
CA GLY A 103 -9.55 -8.80 -28.11
C GLY A 103 -8.10 -8.32 -28.13
N VAL A 104 -7.72 -7.46 -27.19
CA VAL A 104 -6.32 -7.09 -26.97
C VAL A 104 -5.61 -8.25 -26.26
N PRO A 105 -4.37 -8.62 -26.64
CA PRO A 105 -3.62 -9.65 -25.93
C PRO A 105 -3.54 -9.33 -24.42
N PRO A 106 -3.68 -10.33 -23.52
CA PRO A 106 -3.69 -10.09 -22.07
C PRO A 106 -2.47 -9.30 -21.57
N GLN A 107 -1.31 -9.51 -22.19
CA GLN A 107 -0.08 -8.78 -21.87
C GLN A 107 -0.19 -7.29 -22.20
N ALA A 108 -0.82 -6.96 -23.33
CA ALA A 108 -1.04 -5.58 -23.75
C ALA A 108 -2.17 -4.93 -22.93
N GLN A 109 -3.19 -5.69 -22.52
CA GLN A 109 -4.24 -5.19 -21.63
C GLN A 109 -3.67 -4.76 -20.27
N MET A 110 -2.78 -5.55 -19.65
CA MET A 110 -2.08 -5.15 -18.42
C MET A 110 -1.26 -3.87 -18.61
N PHE A 111 -0.65 -3.69 -19.79
CA PHE A 111 0.10 -2.49 -20.10
C PHE A 111 -0.81 -1.26 -20.25
N LEU A 112 -1.95 -1.39 -20.95
CA LEU A 112 -2.92 -0.30 -21.11
C LEU A 112 -3.55 0.14 -19.78
N MET A 113 -3.80 -0.80 -18.87
CA MET A 113 -4.31 -0.51 -17.53
C MET A 113 -3.40 0.40 -16.70
N SER A 114 -2.09 0.47 -17.01
CA SER A 114 -1.17 1.39 -16.33
C SER A 114 -1.61 2.86 -16.42
N GLY A 115 -2.30 3.23 -17.50
CA GLY A 115 -2.85 4.58 -17.71
C GLY A 115 -4.02 4.90 -16.76
N GLU A 116 -4.89 3.93 -16.51
CA GLU A 116 -6.01 4.05 -15.57
C GLU A 116 -5.54 4.10 -14.10
N MET A 117 -4.33 3.60 -13.83
CA MET A 117 -3.72 3.63 -12.51
C MET A 117 -3.14 4.99 -12.11
N ARG A 118 -3.33 6.08 -12.88
CA ARG A 118 -2.89 7.44 -12.49
C ARG A 118 -3.33 7.84 -11.09
N GLY A 119 -4.58 7.55 -10.72
CA GLY A 119 -5.09 7.80 -9.37
C GLY A 119 -4.35 7.00 -8.30
N MET A 120 -4.03 5.73 -8.60
CA MET A 120 -3.24 4.87 -7.72
C MET A 120 -1.79 5.31 -7.61
N MET A 121 -1.19 5.82 -8.69
CA MET A 121 0.17 6.38 -8.66
C MET A 121 0.23 7.66 -7.82
N ALA A 122 -0.73 8.58 -8.00
CA ALA A 122 -0.83 9.77 -7.17
C ALA A 122 -1.03 9.41 -5.69
N TRP A 123 -1.93 8.47 -5.41
CA TRP A 123 -2.17 7.92 -4.08
C TRP A 123 -0.89 7.37 -3.44
N THR A 124 -0.20 6.50 -4.17
CA THR A 124 1.05 5.86 -3.73
C THR A 124 2.15 6.88 -3.52
N GLY A 125 2.25 7.89 -4.40
CA GLY A 125 3.16 9.02 -4.30
C GLY A 125 2.97 9.82 -3.01
N VAL A 126 1.75 10.26 -2.73
CA VAL A 126 1.40 10.99 -1.51
C VAL A 126 1.73 10.15 -0.27
N GLY A 127 1.32 8.88 -0.26
CA GLY A 127 1.61 7.96 0.84
C GLY A 127 3.10 7.76 1.07
N ALA A 128 3.89 7.62 0.00
CA ALA A 128 5.33 7.38 0.09
C ALA A 128 6.09 8.63 0.56
N VAL A 129 5.74 9.82 0.07
CA VAL A 129 6.34 11.10 0.51
C VAL A 129 6.05 11.38 1.98
N LEU A 130 4.79 11.21 2.39
CA LEU A 130 4.37 11.39 3.78
C LEU A 130 5.03 10.33 4.68
N GLY A 131 5.10 9.10 4.20
CA GLY A 131 5.82 7.99 4.84
C GLY A 131 7.28 8.32 5.08
N LEU A 132 7.98 8.83 4.05
CA LEU A 132 9.40 9.20 4.13
C LEU A 132 9.66 10.23 5.24
N GLY A 133 8.87 11.30 5.30
CA GLY A 133 8.99 12.32 6.35
C GLY A 133 8.74 11.75 7.76
N LEU A 134 7.69 10.94 7.92
CA LEU A 134 7.37 10.32 9.22
C LEU A 134 8.39 9.26 9.63
N ASN A 135 8.96 8.51 8.70
CA ASN A 135 9.96 7.50 8.97
C ASN A 135 11.32 8.13 9.34
N LEU A 136 11.72 9.22 8.68
CA LEU A 136 12.88 10.02 9.10
C LEU A 136 12.69 10.61 10.50
N ALA A 137 11.52 11.18 10.79
CA ALA A 137 11.19 11.68 12.12
C ALA A 137 11.23 10.56 13.18
N LEU A 138 10.79 9.35 12.82
CA LEU A 138 10.85 8.18 13.68
C LEU A 138 12.31 7.79 13.98
N ILE A 139 13.19 7.71 12.97
CA ILE A 139 14.63 7.46 13.17
C ILE A 139 15.25 8.53 14.06
N ALA A 140 15.02 9.82 13.76
CA ALA A 140 15.56 10.93 14.54
C ALA A 140 15.09 10.87 16.01
N SER A 141 13.81 10.55 16.24
CA SER A 141 13.29 10.34 17.59
C SER A 141 13.96 9.14 18.28
N GLY A 142 14.24 8.07 17.53
CA GLY A 142 14.95 6.90 18.02
C GLY A 142 16.37 7.21 18.50
N VAL A 143 17.12 7.99 17.71
CA VAL A 143 18.45 8.49 18.10
C VAL A 143 18.37 9.30 19.41
N GLY A 144 17.41 10.23 19.50
CA GLY A 144 17.20 11.00 20.72
C GLY A 144 16.78 10.14 21.92
N LEU A 145 15.99 9.09 21.73
CA LEU A 145 15.63 8.17 22.80
C LEU A 145 16.84 7.34 23.28
N VAL A 146 17.69 6.85 22.37
CA VAL A 146 18.93 6.13 22.74
C VAL A 146 19.85 7.03 23.58
N GLN A 147 19.95 8.31 23.20
CA GLN A 147 20.70 9.33 23.94
C GLN A 147 19.99 9.81 25.22
N ARG A 148 18.72 9.42 25.43
CA ARG A 148 17.87 9.81 26.57
C ARG A 148 17.68 11.33 26.68
N VAL A 149 17.48 11.99 25.56
CA VAL A 149 17.24 13.43 25.50
C VAL A 149 15.75 13.74 25.36
N GLU A 150 15.31 14.82 26.01
CA GLU A 150 13.88 15.16 26.07
C GLU A 150 13.28 15.42 24.69
N TRP A 151 14.03 16.04 23.78
CA TRP A 151 13.56 16.32 22.43
C TRP A 151 13.22 15.04 21.66
N GLY A 152 13.99 13.96 21.85
CA GLY A 152 13.73 12.66 21.22
C GLY A 152 12.39 12.07 21.65
N ARG A 153 12.07 12.19 22.95
CA ARG A 153 10.77 11.79 23.50
C ARG A 153 9.63 12.62 22.93
N ARG A 154 9.78 13.96 22.90
CA ARG A 154 8.75 14.87 22.38
C ARG A 154 8.51 14.63 20.89
N LEU A 155 9.58 14.43 20.12
CA LEU A 155 9.49 14.11 18.69
C LEU A 155 8.79 12.76 18.49
N GLY A 156 9.19 11.70 19.21
CA GLY A 156 8.57 10.38 19.11
C GLY A 156 7.06 10.41 19.43
N LEU A 157 6.65 11.19 20.43
CA LEU A 157 5.22 11.41 20.73
C LEU A 157 4.49 12.13 19.60
N ARG A 158 5.07 13.19 19.04
CA ARG A 158 4.48 13.95 17.91
C ARG A 158 4.39 13.07 16.66
N THR A 159 5.46 12.36 16.31
CA THR A 159 5.50 11.44 15.17
C THR A 159 4.45 10.35 15.32
N ALA A 160 4.31 9.72 16.49
CA ALA A 160 3.29 8.70 16.72
C ALA A 160 1.86 9.29 16.66
N ALA A 161 1.65 10.49 17.21
CA ALA A 161 0.36 11.18 17.18
C ALA A 161 -0.06 11.60 15.76
N VAL A 162 0.88 11.95 14.88
CA VAL A 162 0.61 12.27 13.46
C VAL A 162 0.47 11.00 12.62
N LYS A 163 1.31 9.99 12.88
CA LYS A 163 1.31 8.75 12.08
C LYS A 163 0.01 7.97 12.22
N LEU A 164 -0.60 7.95 13.40
CA LEU A 164 -1.86 7.23 13.63
C LEU A 164 -3.04 7.73 12.75
N PRO A 165 -3.43 9.02 12.76
CA PRO A 165 -4.50 9.50 11.88
C PRO A 165 -4.12 9.38 10.41
N VAL A 166 -2.85 9.58 10.05
CA VAL A 166 -2.38 9.37 8.67
C VAL A 166 -2.63 7.93 8.23
N VAL A 167 -2.23 6.93 9.01
CA VAL A 167 -2.45 5.52 8.67
C VAL A 167 -3.95 5.20 8.56
N VAL A 168 -4.78 5.73 9.47
CA VAL A 168 -6.24 5.53 9.41
C VAL A 168 -6.85 6.15 8.16
N VAL A 169 -6.56 7.42 7.88
CA VAL A 169 -7.06 8.11 6.69
C VAL A 169 -6.59 7.41 5.42
N MET A 170 -5.31 7.04 5.38
CA MET A 170 -4.74 6.31 4.25
C MET A 170 -5.46 4.97 4.04
N GLN A 171 -5.72 4.22 5.11
CA GLN A 171 -6.41 2.94 4.94
C GLN A 171 -7.86 3.09 4.52
N VAL A 172 -8.59 4.07 5.06
CA VAL A 172 -9.98 4.34 4.67
C VAL A 172 -10.06 4.66 3.18
N LEU A 173 -9.19 5.55 2.69
CA LEU A 173 -9.16 5.91 1.28
C LEU A 173 -8.71 4.75 0.38
N TRP A 174 -7.78 3.90 0.85
CA TRP A 174 -7.43 2.66 0.16
C TRP A 174 -8.65 1.75 -0.01
N LEU A 175 -9.40 1.49 1.06
CA LEU A 175 -10.58 0.63 1.02
C LEU A 175 -11.71 1.23 0.18
N ALA A 176 -11.91 2.55 0.25
CA ALA A 176 -12.99 3.23 -0.44
C ALA A 176 -12.73 3.39 -1.95
N TRP A 177 -11.49 3.67 -2.37
CA TRP A 177 -11.18 4.06 -3.75
C TRP A 177 -10.23 3.10 -4.45
N VAL A 178 -9.17 2.66 -3.78
CA VAL A 178 -8.15 1.84 -4.42
C VAL A 178 -8.61 0.41 -4.58
N VAL A 179 -9.19 -0.21 -3.54
CA VAL A 179 -9.66 -1.59 -3.61
C VAL A 179 -10.69 -1.79 -4.72
N PRO A 180 -11.78 -1.00 -4.86
CA PRO A 180 -12.77 -1.23 -5.91
C PRO A 180 -12.21 -1.02 -7.32
N SER A 181 -11.28 -0.07 -7.49
CA SER A 181 -10.62 0.17 -8.78
C SER A 181 -9.69 -0.99 -9.11
N LEU A 182 -8.76 -1.32 -8.21
CA LEU A 182 -7.77 -2.39 -8.39
C LEU A 182 -8.42 -3.77 -8.58
N SER A 183 -9.53 -4.04 -7.90
CA SER A 183 -10.20 -5.34 -8.01
C SER A 183 -10.91 -5.51 -9.35
N ARG A 184 -11.47 -4.45 -9.94
CA ARG A 184 -12.04 -4.50 -11.29
C ARG A 184 -10.94 -4.63 -12.34
N ALA A 185 -9.94 -3.76 -12.21
CA ALA A 185 -8.72 -3.77 -13.00
C ALA A 185 -8.12 -5.19 -13.12
N VAL A 186 -7.89 -5.87 -12.00
CA VAL A 186 -7.27 -7.21 -12.02
C VAL A 186 -8.29 -8.33 -12.24
N GLY A 187 -9.49 -8.21 -11.67
CA GLY A 187 -10.46 -9.29 -11.62
C GLY A 187 -11.15 -9.58 -12.95
N GLU A 188 -11.49 -8.54 -13.73
CA GLU A 188 -12.17 -8.71 -15.02
C GLU A 188 -11.27 -9.46 -16.04
N PRO A 189 -10.01 -9.03 -16.30
CA PRO A 189 -9.16 -9.73 -17.25
C PRO A 189 -8.83 -11.17 -16.85
N VAL A 190 -8.70 -11.43 -15.53
CA VAL A 190 -8.48 -12.79 -15.03
C VAL A 190 -9.72 -13.65 -15.23
N GLY A 191 -10.91 -13.10 -14.98
CA GLY A 191 -12.18 -13.77 -15.24
C GLY A 191 -12.35 -14.13 -16.72
N ASP A 192 -12.07 -13.19 -17.61
CA ASP A 192 -12.14 -13.38 -19.07
C ASP A 192 -11.14 -14.44 -19.55
N MET A 193 -9.91 -14.42 -19.02
CA MET A 193 -8.90 -15.42 -19.34
C MET A 193 -9.33 -16.83 -18.91
N MET A 194 -9.94 -16.98 -17.73
CA MET A 194 -10.45 -18.26 -17.25
C MET A 194 -11.64 -18.77 -18.07
N ALA A 195 -12.52 -17.87 -18.50
CA ALA A 195 -13.63 -18.20 -19.38
C ALA A 195 -13.11 -18.65 -20.77
N ALA A 196 -12.11 -17.95 -21.31
CA ALA A 196 -11.51 -18.27 -22.61
C ALA A 196 -10.77 -19.63 -22.62
N GLN A 197 -10.20 -20.05 -21.48
CA GLN A 197 -9.53 -21.35 -21.35
C GLN A 197 -10.50 -22.53 -21.18
N GLY A 198 -11.81 -22.31 -21.25
CA GLY A 198 -12.82 -23.37 -21.13
C GLY A 198 -12.96 -23.97 -19.72
N GLY A 199 -12.16 -23.49 -18.75
CA GLY A 199 -12.26 -23.90 -17.36
C GLY A 199 -13.48 -23.30 -16.65
N GLY A 200 -13.97 -22.15 -17.15
CA GLY A 200 -14.98 -21.37 -16.45
C GLY A 200 -14.55 -21.03 -15.02
N MET A 201 -15.45 -20.45 -14.23
CA MET A 201 -15.24 -20.43 -12.78
C MET A 201 -15.85 -21.68 -12.16
N PRO A 202 -15.16 -22.31 -11.19
CA PRO A 202 -15.74 -23.41 -10.42
C PRO A 202 -17.10 -23.02 -9.84
N ALA A 203 -18.06 -23.93 -9.89
CA ALA A 203 -19.39 -23.69 -9.33
C ALA A 203 -19.28 -23.27 -7.85
N GLY A 204 -19.86 -22.13 -7.51
CA GLY A 204 -19.83 -21.56 -6.16
C GLY A 204 -18.68 -20.61 -5.87
N MET A 205 -17.76 -20.35 -6.82
CA MET A 205 -16.79 -19.26 -6.66
C MET A 205 -17.44 -17.89 -6.96
N PRO A 206 -17.16 -16.86 -6.15
CA PRO A 206 -17.53 -15.49 -6.46
C PRO A 206 -16.80 -14.99 -7.71
N ASN A 207 -17.33 -13.95 -8.36
CA ASN A 207 -16.61 -13.26 -9.45
C ASN A 207 -15.16 -12.96 -9.00
N MET A 208 -14.17 -13.18 -9.87
CA MET A 208 -12.76 -12.84 -9.62
C MET A 208 -12.61 -11.40 -9.10
N THR A 209 -13.38 -10.45 -9.62
CA THR A 209 -13.45 -9.08 -9.11
C THR A 209 -13.81 -9.02 -7.63
N GLN A 210 -14.81 -9.79 -7.19
CA GLN A 210 -15.21 -9.88 -5.79
C GLN A 210 -14.15 -10.59 -4.94
N LEU A 211 -13.53 -11.65 -5.47
CA LEU A 211 -12.45 -12.36 -4.78
C LEU A 211 -11.27 -11.44 -4.50
N TYR A 212 -10.80 -10.69 -5.51
CA TYR A 212 -9.72 -9.71 -5.33
C TYR A 212 -10.12 -8.57 -4.39
N ALA A 213 -11.38 -8.11 -4.43
CA ALA A 213 -11.86 -7.10 -3.48
C ALA A 213 -11.78 -7.58 -2.03
N VAL A 214 -12.13 -8.84 -1.77
CA VAL A 214 -11.99 -9.45 -0.44
C VAL A 214 -10.52 -9.54 -0.04
N ILE A 215 -9.66 -10.07 -0.91
CA ILE A 215 -8.22 -10.22 -0.65
C ILE A 215 -7.58 -8.87 -0.31
N TYR A 216 -7.80 -7.84 -1.13
CA TYR A 216 -7.21 -6.51 -0.92
C TYR A 216 -7.82 -5.78 0.28
N SER A 217 -9.08 -6.06 0.63
CA SER A 217 -9.71 -5.53 1.85
C SER A 217 -9.09 -6.15 3.10
N ILE A 218 -8.93 -7.48 3.14
CA ILE A 218 -8.27 -8.19 4.23
C ILE A 218 -6.85 -7.66 4.41
N TRP A 219 -6.11 -7.55 3.30
CA TRP A 219 -4.76 -6.98 3.32
C TRP A 219 -4.74 -5.56 3.90
N GLY A 220 -5.68 -4.71 3.47
CA GLY A 220 -5.81 -3.36 4.00
C GLY A 220 -6.06 -3.33 5.51
N VAL A 221 -6.95 -4.18 6.02
CA VAL A 221 -7.21 -4.29 7.46
C VAL A 221 -5.96 -4.76 8.22
N VAL A 222 -5.25 -5.78 7.70
CA VAL A 222 -4.01 -6.28 8.31
C VAL A 222 -2.96 -5.17 8.38
N VAL A 223 -2.76 -4.41 7.29
CA VAL A 223 -1.83 -3.28 7.24
C VAL A 223 -2.20 -2.19 8.25
N LEU A 224 -3.49 -1.88 8.40
CA LEU A 224 -3.95 -0.92 9.41
C LEU A 224 -3.68 -1.39 10.83
N LEU A 225 -3.97 -2.65 11.15
CA LEU A 225 -3.73 -3.21 12.48
C LEU A 225 -2.24 -3.19 12.82
N LEU A 226 -1.40 -3.70 11.91
CA LEU A 226 0.06 -3.70 12.12
C LEU A 226 0.65 -2.29 12.15
N GLY A 227 0.21 -1.42 11.24
CA GLY A 227 0.68 -0.04 11.11
C GLY A 227 0.27 0.86 12.27
N SER A 228 -0.85 0.58 12.94
CA SER A 228 -1.34 1.36 14.09
C SER A 228 -0.81 0.85 15.43
N THR A 229 -0.52 -0.45 15.55
CA THR A 229 -0.08 -1.08 16.82
C THR A 229 1.16 -0.39 17.39
N TYR A 230 2.19 -0.19 16.58
CA TYR A 230 3.44 0.39 17.06
C TYR A 230 3.34 1.86 17.49
N PRO A 231 2.72 2.79 16.71
CA PRO A 231 2.43 4.14 17.17
C PRO A 231 1.63 4.18 18.49
N ILE A 232 0.65 3.29 18.68
CA ILE A 232 -0.11 3.20 19.92
C ILE A 232 0.80 2.83 21.09
N ILE A 233 1.66 1.81 20.93
CA ILE A 233 2.65 1.41 21.95
C ILE A 233 3.56 2.60 22.30
N LEU A 234 4.05 3.33 21.30
CA LEU A 234 4.88 4.52 21.53
C LEU A 234 4.15 5.61 22.32
N LEU A 235 2.91 5.92 21.96
CA LEU A 235 2.09 6.91 22.67
C LEU A 235 1.89 6.53 24.14
N VAL A 236 1.56 5.26 24.40
CA VAL A 236 1.35 4.76 25.77
C VAL A 236 2.65 4.76 26.56
N MET A 237 3.74 4.22 25.99
CA MET A 237 5.00 4.05 26.70
C MET A 237 5.72 5.39 26.96
N LEU A 238 5.82 6.27 25.97
CA LEU A 238 6.52 7.55 26.10
C LEU A 238 5.81 8.57 27.01
N ARG A 239 4.54 8.33 27.35
CA ARG A 239 3.79 9.08 28.36
C ARG A 239 4.03 8.58 29.79
N ARG A 240 4.63 7.40 30.00
CA ARG A 240 4.89 6.88 31.35
C ARG A 240 5.89 7.78 32.09
N PRO A 241 5.63 8.10 33.37
CA PRO A 241 6.43 9.07 34.12
C PRO A 241 7.88 8.60 34.31
N GLY A 242 8.12 7.29 34.47
CA GLY A 242 9.48 6.74 34.57
C GLY A 242 10.32 6.88 33.29
N LEU A 243 9.69 6.92 32.11
CA LEU A 243 10.38 7.20 30.85
C LEU A 243 10.60 8.70 30.66
N LYS A 244 9.63 9.53 31.06
CA LYS A 244 9.78 10.98 31.09
C LYS A 244 10.99 11.39 31.95
N ALA A 245 11.04 10.91 33.19
CA ALA A 245 12.14 11.19 34.12
C ALA A 245 13.50 10.68 33.60
N ALA A 246 13.51 9.58 32.85
CA ALA A 246 14.74 9.06 32.25
C ALA A 246 15.29 9.94 31.11
N CYS A 247 14.44 10.74 30.46
CA CYS A 247 14.83 11.68 29.41
C CYS A 247 15.05 13.11 29.90
N GLU A 248 14.91 13.37 31.21
CA GLU A 248 15.12 14.71 31.76
C GLU A 248 16.62 15.07 31.81
N PRO A 249 16.98 16.32 31.50
CA PRO A 249 18.36 16.81 31.62
C PRO A 249 18.94 16.50 33.00
N ALA A 250 20.22 16.12 33.03
CA ALA A 250 20.91 15.79 34.28
C ALA A 250 20.88 16.96 35.28
N GLU A 251 20.99 18.20 34.81
CA GLU A 251 20.88 19.41 35.63
C GLU A 251 19.55 19.53 36.37
N ARG A 252 18.43 19.28 35.66
CA ARG A 252 17.09 19.32 36.28
C ARG A 252 16.94 18.23 37.34
N ARG A 253 17.49 17.04 37.07
CA ARG A 253 17.50 15.93 38.04
C ARG A 253 18.37 16.23 39.25
N GLY A 254 19.57 16.77 39.04
CA GLY A 254 20.47 17.17 40.12
C GLY A 254 19.86 18.26 41.00
N ARG A 255 19.23 19.27 40.40
CA ARG A 255 18.52 20.32 41.14
C ARG A 255 17.36 19.77 41.96
N ALA A 256 16.60 18.82 41.42
CA ALA A 256 15.51 18.17 42.15
C ALA A 256 16.02 17.39 43.37
N MET A 257 17.11 16.63 43.21
CA MET A 257 17.73 15.87 44.31
C MET A 257 18.31 16.78 45.40
N LEU A 258 18.96 17.89 45.03
CA LEU A 258 19.48 18.87 45.98
C LEU A 258 18.36 19.55 46.79
N LEU A 259 17.24 19.88 46.13
CA LEU A 259 16.07 20.45 46.81
C LEU A 259 15.38 19.45 47.75
N GLU A 260 15.42 18.16 47.42
CA GLU A 260 14.91 17.10 48.28
C GLU A 260 15.81 16.88 49.50
N ALA A 261 17.13 16.82 49.30
CA ALA A 261 18.12 16.70 50.37
C ALA A 261 18.13 17.92 51.32
N ALA A 262 17.77 19.11 50.84
CA ALA A 262 17.65 20.30 51.68
C ALA A 262 16.38 20.32 52.55
N ARG A 263 15.42 19.42 52.30
CA ARG A 263 14.16 19.31 53.07
C ARG A 263 14.17 18.18 54.09
N SER A 264 15.08 17.22 53.93
CA SER A 264 15.33 16.11 54.87
C SER A 264 16.31 16.52 55.95
#